data_AF-A0A7S0LJU2-F1
#
_entry.id   AF-A0A7S0LJU2-F1
#
_cell.length_a   1.000
_cell.length_b   1.000
_cell.length_c   1.000
_cell.angle_alpha   90.00
_cell.angle_beta   90.00
_cell.angle_gamma   90.00
#
_symmetry.space_group_name_H-M   'P 1'
#
loop_
_entity.id
_entity.type
_entity.pdbx_description
1 polymer ?
#
loop_
_entity_poly.entity_id
_entity_poly.type
_entity_poly.pdbx_seq_one_letter_code
_entity_poly.pdbx_strand_id
1 'polypeptide(L)'
;PPPPPPPLCVFIFYDLPNRDCSAGASAGEISTGMDSATDAEVAAAALTEYEVEYVDPFVATLVQYSEVPVVLIIEPDSLGNVISNIGNARCTTATVENYKRGVSYAVQAIASRASHVGIYVDAAHGGWMGFEHNAAAFVALMAEMDIIRLIRGFSVNVANYQSLGLDAVCPAEAFATTALEVNGVAGGVAQWCKGTGLGSSCCLNDPCELLKIGSGGATELSYVQTLTRHFMTKT
;
A
#
# COMPACT_ATOMS: atom_id res chain seq x y z
N PRO A 1 -34.18 -23.09 -13.68
CA PRO A 1 -32.80 -22.54 -13.78
C PRO A 1 -32.17 -22.41 -12.38
N PRO A 2 -30.89 -22.78 -12.20
CA PRO A 2 -30.18 -22.47 -10.96
C PRO A 2 -30.08 -20.94 -10.79
N PRO A 3 -29.95 -20.44 -9.54
CA PRO A 3 -29.72 -19.02 -9.31
C PRO A 3 -28.42 -18.56 -10.00
N PRO A 4 -28.32 -17.28 -10.41
CA PRO A 4 -27.08 -16.75 -10.94
C PRO A 4 -25.97 -16.83 -9.87
N PRO A 5 -24.70 -16.95 -10.28
CA PRO A 5 -23.59 -16.93 -9.34
C PRO A 5 -23.56 -15.62 -8.55
N PRO A 6 -23.10 -15.64 -7.28
CA PRO A 6 -23.00 -14.43 -6.47
C PRO A 6 -22.04 -13.41 -7.11
N PRO A 7 -22.33 -12.10 -7.01
CA PRO A 7 -21.43 -11.06 -7.50
C PRO A 7 -20.17 -10.95 -6.65
N LEU A 8 -19.09 -10.41 -7.22
CA LEU A 8 -17.88 -10.06 -6.49
C LEU A 8 -18.16 -8.92 -5.50
N CYS A 9 -17.87 -9.16 -4.22
CA CYS A 9 -17.90 -8.15 -3.17
C CYS A 9 -16.50 -7.57 -2.95
N VAL A 10 -16.37 -6.25 -2.92
CA VAL A 10 -15.12 -5.55 -2.60
C VAL A 10 -15.32 -4.79 -1.30
N PHE A 11 -14.46 -5.04 -0.31
CA PHE A 11 -14.49 -4.32 0.97
C PHE A 11 -13.19 -3.56 1.20
N ILE A 12 -13.32 -2.44 1.91
CA ILE A 12 -12.21 -1.69 2.49
C ILE A 12 -12.05 -2.18 3.93
N PHE A 13 -10.94 -2.86 4.21
CA PHE A 13 -10.59 -3.40 5.52
C PHE A 13 -9.66 -2.40 6.20
N TYR A 14 -10.16 -1.61 7.15
CA TYR A 14 -9.52 -0.35 7.51
C TYR A 14 -9.82 0.11 8.95
N ASP A 15 -9.17 -0.53 9.92
CA ASP A 15 -9.37 -0.18 11.33
C ASP A 15 -8.11 -0.33 12.21
N LEU A 16 -6.92 -0.21 11.62
CA LEU A 16 -5.67 -0.27 12.38
C LEU A 16 -5.65 0.71 13.57
N PRO A 17 -4.98 0.33 14.68
CA PRO A 17 -4.75 1.23 15.82
C PRO A 17 -4.05 2.52 15.41
N ASN A 18 -4.51 3.68 15.89
CA ASN A 18 -4.01 5.00 15.45
C ASN A 18 -4.08 5.16 13.92
N ARG A 19 -5.16 4.71 13.29
CA ARG A 19 -5.41 4.88 11.85
C ARG A 19 -5.08 6.30 11.38
N ASP A 20 -4.54 6.45 10.17
CA ASP A 20 -4.26 7.76 9.56
C ASP A 20 -3.27 8.60 10.39
N CYS A 21 -2.16 7.99 10.81
CA CYS A 21 -1.25 8.63 11.76
C CYS A 21 -0.63 9.95 11.26
N SER A 22 -0.59 10.19 9.94
CA SER A 22 -0.13 11.47 9.38
C SER A 22 -1.23 12.52 9.24
N ALA A 23 -2.50 12.14 9.44
CA ALA A 23 -3.62 13.05 9.32
C ALA A 23 -3.70 14.02 10.50
N GLY A 24 -4.17 15.25 10.25
CA GLY A 24 -4.43 16.24 11.29
C GLY A 24 -5.45 15.76 12.33
N ALA A 25 -6.41 14.94 11.91
CA ALA A 25 -7.35 14.22 12.76
C ALA A 25 -7.68 12.87 12.12
N SER A 26 -7.73 11.82 12.94
CA SER A 26 -8.18 10.49 12.53
C SER A 26 -9.57 10.21 13.10
N ALA A 27 -10.38 9.47 12.35
CA ALA A 27 -11.66 8.92 12.79
C ALA A 27 -11.56 7.42 13.16
N GLY A 28 -10.35 6.89 13.35
CA GLY A 28 -10.14 5.53 13.84
C GLY A 28 -10.59 5.39 15.29
N GLU A 29 -11.32 4.31 15.60
CA GLU A 29 -11.83 4.08 16.95
C GLU A 29 -10.79 3.45 17.87
N ILE A 30 -9.93 2.59 17.33
CA ILE A 30 -8.85 1.94 18.08
C ILE A 30 -7.71 2.94 18.26
N SER A 31 -7.57 3.47 19.47
CA SER A 31 -6.59 4.50 19.81
C SER A 31 -5.53 3.94 20.73
N THR A 32 -4.28 4.28 20.47
CA THR A 32 -3.19 4.07 21.44
C THR A 32 -3.07 5.24 22.43
N GLY A 33 -3.90 6.28 22.32
CA GLY A 33 -3.73 7.55 23.04
C GLY A 33 -3.03 8.57 22.14
N MET A 34 -3.71 9.65 21.79
CA MET A 34 -3.39 10.47 20.61
C MET A 34 -2.18 11.42 20.74
N ASP A 35 -1.51 11.49 21.89
CA ASP A 35 -0.54 12.54 22.17
C ASP A 35 0.74 11.99 22.84
N SER A 36 1.79 11.82 22.03
CA SER A 36 3.18 11.48 22.40
C SER A 36 3.46 10.02 22.83
N ALA A 37 4.76 9.66 22.75
CA ALA A 37 5.34 8.33 22.96
C ALA A 37 4.44 7.40 23.78
N THR A 38 3.72 6.55 23.06
CA THR A 38 2.76 5.66 23.68
C THR A 38 3.45 4.63 24.52
N ASP A 39 2.90 4.39 25.72
CA ASP A 39 3.32 3.28 26.54
C ASP A 39 3.20 1.99 25.71
N ALA A 40 4.25 1.16 25.72
CA ALA A 40 4.29 -0.08 24.97
C ALA A 40 3.11 -0.99 25.36
N GLU A 41 2.64 -0.92 26.60
CA GLU A 41 1.46 -1.66 27.07
C GLU A 41 0.18 -1.21 26.36
N VAL A 42 -0.01 0.10 26.17
CA VAL A 42 -1.19 0.64 25.49
C VAL A 42 -1.16 0.32 23.99
N ALA A 43 0.01 0.42 23.36
CA ALA A 43 0.17 0.01 21.97
C ALA A 43 -0.13 -1.48 21.77
N ALA A 44 0.31 -2.35 22.69
CA ALA A 44 0.03 -3.78 22.65
C ALA A 44 -1.46 -4.10 22.88
N ALA A 45 -2.12 -3.39 23.81
CA ALA A 45 -3.55 -3.56 24.06
C ALA A 45 -4.38 -3.17 22.83
N ALA A 46 -4.07 -2.04 22.20
CA ALA A 46 -4.76 -1.59 20.99
C ALA A 46 -4.56 -2.55 19.80
N LEU A 47 -3.36 -3.11 19.64
CA LEU A 47 -3.14 -4.16 18.64
C LEU A 47 -3.96 -5.42 18.95
N THR A 48 -4.05 -5.82 20.22
CA THR A 48 -4.87 -6.97 20.63
C THR A 48 -6.36 -6.74 20.35
N GLU A 49 -6.86 -5.54 20.61
CA GLU A 49 -8.24 -5.14 20.28
C GLU A 49 -8.49 -5.27 18.77
N TYR A 50 -7.60 -4.73 17.94
CA TYR A 50 -7.69 -4.88 16.48
C TYR A 50 -7.69 -6.36 16.04
N GLU A 51 -6.80 -7.18 16.59
CA GLU A 51 -6.71 -8.60 16.23
C GLU A 51 -7.97 -9.39 16.63
N VAL A 52 -8.45 -9.20 17.87
CA VAL A 52 -9.50 -10.03 18.48
C VAL A 52 -10.91 -9.52 18.20
N GLU A 53 -11.10 -8.20 18.16
CA GLU A 53 -12.43 -7.59 18.04
C GLU A 53 -12.77 -7.20 16.59
N TYR A 54 -11.76 -6.97 15.74
CA TYR A 54 -11.95 -6.61 14.35
C TYR A 54 -11.55 -7.72 13.36
N VAL A 55 -10.28 -8.15 13.36
CA VAL A 55 -9.78 -9.11 12.37
C VAL A 55 -10.44 -10.48 12.52
N ASP A 56 -10.42 -11.05 13.72
CA ASP A 56 -10.91 -12.41 13.97
C ASP A 56 -12.41 -12.60 13.61
N PRO A 57 -13.33 -11.72 14.06
CA PRO A 57 -14.75 -11.83 13.71
C PRO A 57 -15.01 -11.62 12.20
N PHE A 58 -14.26 -10.73 11.56
CA PHE A 58 -14.37 -10.52 10.12
C PHE A 58 -13.95 -11.78 9.36
N VAL A 59 -12.81 -12.39 9.70
CA VAL A 59 -12.33 -13.61 9.05
C VAL A 59 -13.26 -14.80 9.33
N ALA A 60 -13.82 -14.92 10.54
CA ALA A 60 -14.84 -15.92 10.84
C ALA A 60 -16.07 -15.78 9.93
N THR A 61 -16.48 -14.54 9.62
CA THR A 61 -17.56 -14.26 8.68
C THR A 61 -17.19 -14.71 7.25
N LEU A 62 -15.96 -14.42 6.78
CA LEU A 62 -15.51 -14.87 5.46
C LEU A 62 -15.52 -16.41 5.33
N VAL A 63 -15.13 -17.13 6.39
CA VAL A 63 -15.19 -18.60 6.41
C VAL A 63 -16.62 -19.10 6.25
N GLN A 64 -17.58 -18.45 6.92
CA GLN A 64 -19.00 -18.81 6.84
C GLN A 64 -19.58 -18.62 5.42
N TYR A 65 -19.10 -17.64 4.67
CA TYR A 65 -19.62 -17.27 3.35
C TYR A 65 -18.64 -17.60 2.20
N SER A 66 -17.99 -18.76 2.26
CA SER A 66 -16.94 -19.16 1.31
C SER A 66 -17.36 -19.33 -0.17
N GLU A 67 -18.67 -19.36 -0.45
CA GLU A 67 -19.19 -19.38 -1.82
C GLU A 67 -19.27 -17.98 -2.46
N VAL A 68 -19.12 -16.91 -1.66
CA VAL A 68 -19.15 -15.53 -2.15
C VAL A 68 -17.74 -15.13 -2.60
N PRO A 69 -17.55 -14.66 -3.86
CA PRO A 69 -16.28 -14.09 -4.27
C PRO A 69 -16.05 -12.77 -3.55
N VAL A 70 -14.93 -12.66 -2.84
CA VAL A 70 -14.57 -11.47 -2.04
C VAL A 70 -13.18 -10.98 -2.41
N VAL A 71 -13.05 -9.66 -2.50
CA VAL A 71 -11.77 -8.93 -2.55
C VAL A 71 -11.70 -7.97 -1.37
N LEU A 72 -10.54 -7.94 -0.70
CA LEU A 72 -10.26 -7.02 0.39
C LEU A 72 -9.13 -6.07 -0.01
N ILE A 73 -9.39 -4.78 0.16
CA ILE A 73 -8.38 -3.73 0.13
C ILE A 73 -7.94 -3.50 1.57
N ILE A 74 -6.67 -3.81 1.87
CA ILE A 74 -6.15 -3.85 3.24
C ILE A 74 -5.50 -2.52 3.59
N GLU A 75 -6.07 -1.89 4.61
CA GLU A 75 -5.55 -0.78 5.41
C GLU A 75 -4.97 0.38 4.58
N PRO A 76 -5.80 1.11 3.80
CA PRO A 76 -5.39 2.37 3.19
C PRO A 76 -4.75 3.33 4.19
N ASP A 77 -3.85 4.21 3.72
CA ASP A 77 -3.17 5.21 4.55
C ASP A 77 -2.42 4.64 5.78
N SER A 78 -1.92 3.40 5.68
CA SER A 78 -1.13 2.75 6.73
C SER A 78 0.35 2.58 6.34
N LEU A 79 0.68 1.61 5.49
CA LEU A 79 2.07 1.22 5.20
C LEU A 79 2.86 2.32 4.47
N GLY A 80 2.20 3.23 3.74
CA GLY A 80 2.85 4.44 3.21
C GLY A 80 3.44 5.34 4.31
N ASN A 81 2.79 5.38 5.47
CA ASN A 81 3.27 6.14 6.64
C ASN A 81 4.47 5.49 7.33
N VAL A 82 4.57 4.15 7.28
CA VAL A 82 5.75 3.41 7.78
C VAL A 82 7.01 3.83 7.02
N ILE A 83 6.89 4.10 5.72
CA ILE A 83 8.01 4.50 4.86
C ILE A 83 8.37 5.98 5.02
N SER A 84 7.37 6.87 5.10
CA SER A 84 7.58 8.30 4.86
C SER A 84 7.31 9.24 6.03
N ASN A 85 6.57 8.79 7.06
CA ASN A 85 6.08 9.67 8.12
C ASN A 85 6.51 9.24 9.53
N ILE A 86 7.38 8.23 9.66
CA ILE A 86 7.93 7.82 10.96
C ILE A 86 8.54 9.01 11.71
N GLY A 87 8.18 9.18 12.97
CA GLY A 87 8.63 10.30 13.80
C GLY A 87 7.72 11.53 13.76
N ASN A 88 6.66 11.52 12.96
CA ASN A 88 5.53 12.43 13.17
C ASN A 88 4.89 12.14 14.55
N ALA A 89 4.28 13.15 15.18
CA ALA A 89 3.71 13.10 16.52
C ALA A 89 2.77 11.89 16.75
N ARG A 90 2.02 11.51 15.71
CA ARG A 90 1.10 10.36 15.73
C ARG A 90 1.64 9.12 15.01
N CYS A 91 2.55 9.26 14.04
CA CYS A 91 3.27 8.12 13.45
C CYS A 91 4.51 7.76 14.29
N THR A 92 4.27 7.46 15.57
CA THR A 92 5.31 7.04 16.51
C THR A 92 5.89 5.69 16.11
N THR A 93 7.07 5.34 16.64
CA THR A 93 7.65 3.99 16.46
C THR A 93 6.67 2.88 16.84
N ALA A 94 5.90 3.08 17.92
CA ALA A 94 4.88 2.12 18.35
C ALA A 94 3.71 2.02 17.34
N THR A 95 3.28 3.15 16.76
CA THR A 95 2.20 3.17 15.76
C THR A 95 2.62 2.45 14.49
N VAL A 96 3.80 2.75 13.94
CA VAL A 96 4.30 2.09 12.73
C VAL A 96 4.58 0.61 12.97
N GLU A 97 4.97 0.21 14.19
CA GLU A 97 5.10 -1.20 14.56
C GLU A 97 3.74 -1.91 14.60
N ASN A 98 2.71 -1.26 15.17
CA ASN A 98 1.34 -1.77 15.14
C ASN A 98 0.79 -1.89 13.72
N TYR A 99 1.10 -0.96 12.82
CA TYR A 99 0.73 -1.08 11.41
C TYR A 99 1.33 -2.34 10.77
N LYS A 100 2.65 -2.54 10.94
CA LYS A 100 3.31 -3.75 10.41
C LYS A 100 2.69 -5.02 11.00
N ARG A 101 2.56 -5.10 12.33
CA ARG A 101 2.04 -6.31 12.99
C ARG A 101 0.57 -6.58 12.66
N GLY A 102 -0.26 -5.54 12.68
CA GLY A 102 -1.69 -5.66 12.38
C GLY A 102 -1.97 -6.05 10.93
N VAL A 103 -1.25 -5.45 9.96
CA VAL A 103 -1.38 -5.87 8.55
C VAL A 103 -0.88 -7.30 8.35
N SER A 104 0.27 -7.67 8.93
CA SER A 104 0.77 -9.05 8.89
C SER A 104 -0.24 -10.03 9.45
N TYR A 105 -0.80 -9.74 10.63
CA TYR A 105 -1.79 -10.59 11.28
C TYR A 105 -3.04 -10.75 10.40
N ALA A 106 -3.62 -9.65 9.91
CA ALA A 106 -4.81 -9.67 9.05
C ALA A 106 -4.58 -10.49 7.78
N VAL A 107 -3.49 -10.25 7.07
CA VAL A 107 -3.18 -10.97 5.82
C VAL A 107 -2.96 -12.47 6.08
N GLN A 108 -2.20 -12.83 7.12
CA GLN A 108 -1.95 -14.24 7.46
C GLN A 108 -3.24 -14.95 7.92
N ALA A 109 -4.07 -14.27 8.70
CA ALA A 109 -5.36 -14.77 9.14
C ALA A 109 -6.33 -15.03 7.98
N ILE A 110 -6.43 -14.09 7.03
CA ILE A 110 -7.27 -14.23 5.84
C ILE A 110 -6.72 -15.34 4.94
N ALA A 111 -5.42 -15.35 4.64
CA ALA A 111 -4.82 -16.33 3.75
C ALA A 111 -4.93 -17.77 4.27
N SER A 112 -4.80 -17.96 5.60
CA SER A 112 -4.86 -19.29 6.22
C SER A 112 -6.28 -19.82 6.41
N ARG A 113 -7.26 -18.96 6.72
CA ARG A 113 -8.64 -19.37 7.06
C ARG A 113 -9.63 -19.16 5.91
N ALA A 114 -9.41 -18.15 5.06
CA ALA A 114 -10.32 -17.73 3.99
C ALA A 114 -9.58 -17.62 2.64
N SER A 115 -8.95 -18.71 2.19
CA SER A 115 -8.11 -18.76 0.99
C SER A 115 -8.81 -18.43 -0.35
N HIS A 116 -10.14 -18.36 -0.36
CA HIS A 116 -10.94 -17.93 -1.52
C HIS A 116 -10.94 -16.41 -1.72
N VAL A 117 -10.45 -15.64 -0.74
CA VAL A 117 -10.47 -14.17 -0.73
C VAL A 117 -9.26 -13.59 -1.46
N GLY A 118 -9.50 -12.64 -2.37
CA GLY A 118 -8.44 -11.89 -3.03
C GLY A 118 -7.95 -10.74 -2.16
N ILE A 119 -6.68 -10.79 -1.72
CA ILE A 119 -6.10 -9.77 -0.84
C ILE A 119 -5.28 -8.77 -1.65
N TYR A 120 -5.59 -7.47 -1.54
CA TYR A 120 -4.82 -6.38 -2.13
C TYR A 120 -4.40 -5.42 -1.02
N VAL A 121 -3.09 -5.26 -0.81
CA VAL A 121 -2.57 -4.31 0.19
C VAL A 121 -2.51 -2.91 -0.42
N ASP A 122 -2.99 -1.91 0.30
CA ASP A 122 -2.96 -0.54 -0.19
C ASP A 122 -1.54 0.00 -0.24
N ALA A 123 -1.14 0.46 -1.43
CA ALA A 123 0.16 1.01 -1.73
C ALA A 123 0.09 2.53 -1.98
N ALA A 124 -0.81 3.24 -1.31
CA ALA A 124 -0.99 4.69 -1.44
C ALA A 124 -1.23 5.12 -2.91
N HIS A 125 -0.41 6.04 -3.45
CA HIS A 125 -0.55 6.56 -4.81
C HIS A 125 0.79 7.07 -5.37
N GLY A 126 0.84 7.32 -6.68
CA GLY A 126 2.07 7.68 -7.41
C GLY A 126 2.72 8.98 -6.94
N GLY A 127 1.92 9.98 -6.60
CA GLY A 127 2.40 11.23 -5.99
C GLY A 127 3.09 11.09 -4.63
N TRP A 128 2.92 9.96 -3.92
CA TRP A 128 3.49 9.74 -2.60
C TRP A 128 4.56 8.64 -2.61
N MET A 129 4.20 7.46 -3.10
CA MET A 129 5.08 6.29 -3.13
C MET A 129 5.70 6.03 -4.51
N GLY A 130 5.47 6.88 -5.51
CA GLY A 130 6.00 6.72 -6.87
C GLY A 130 7.46 7.09 -7.07
N PHE A 131 8.14 7.58 -6.04
CA PHE A 131 9.61 7.68 -6.05
C PHE A 131 10.21 6.27 -6.02
N GLU A 132 11.19 6.01 -6.88
CA GLU A 132 11.76 4.66 -7.05
C GLU A 132 12.20 4.03 -5.72
N HIS A 133 12.87 4.80 -4.86
CA HIS A 133 13.31 4.31 -3.55
C HIS A 133 12.14 4.02 -2.59
N ASN A 134 11.07 4.81 -2.63
CA ASN A 134 9.88 4.57 -1.81
C ASN A 134 9.12 3.34 -2.29
N ALA A 135 8.93 3.18 -3.60
CA ALA A 135 8.30 1.99 -4.18
C ALA A 135 9.10 0.72 -3.85
N ALA A 136 10.43 0.77 -3.97
CA ALA A 136 11.32 -0.32 -3.60
C ALA A 136 11.23 -0.66 -2.10
N ALA A 137 11.24 0.36 -1.23
CA ALA A 137 11.14 0.20 0.21
C ALA A 137 9.78 -0.38 0.62
N PHE A 138 8.70 0.05 -0.02
CA PHE A 138 7.35 -0.48 0.21
C PHE A 138 7.27 -1.98 -0.09
N VAL A 139 7.80 -2.44 -1.23
CA VAL A 139 7.84 -3.87 -1.56
C VAL A 139 8.76 -4.64 -0.62
N ALA A 140 9.91 -4.06 -0.24
CA ALA A 140 10.81 -4.68 0.74
C ALA A 140 10.13 -4.85 2.11
N LEU A 141 9.33 -3.87 2.56
CA LEU A 141 8.57 -3.94 3.81
C LEU A 141 7.58 -5.11 3.81
N MET A 142 6.90 -5.36 2.69
CA MET A 142 5.96 -6.49 2.59
C MET A 142 6.67 -7.86 2.58
N ALA A 143 7.91 -7.92 2.09
CA ALA A 143 8.75 -9.10 2.21
C ALA A 143 9.24 -9.30 3.66
N GLU A 144 9.61 -8.22 4.36
CA GLU A 144 9.97 -8.25 5.79
C GLU A 144 8.81 -8.75 6.66
N MET A 145 7.60 -8.31 6.34
CA MET A 145 6.35 -8.70 7.00
C MET A 145 5.87 -10.12 6.68
N ASP A 146 6.57 -10.85 5.81
CA ASP A 146 6.23 -12.19 5.31
C ASP A 146 4.80 -12.31 4.72
N ILE A 147 4.34 -11.25 4.05
CA ILE A 147 3.01 -11.21 3.41
C ILE A 147 3.06 -11.22 1.89
N ILE A 148 4.23 -10.99 1.30
CA ILE A 148 4.37 -10.79 -0.16
C ILE A 148 3.83 -11.97 -0.99
N ARG A 149 3.90 -13.19 -0.47
CA ARG A 149 3.40 -14.42 -1.13
C ARG A 149 1.94 -14.75 -0.79
N LEU A 150 1.34 -14.03 0.15
CA LEU A 150 -0.03 -14.26 0.63
C LEU A 150 -1.05 -13.34 -0.05
N ILE A 151 -0.58 -12.27 -0.70
CA ILE A 151 -1.42 -11.27 -1.36
C ILE A 151 -1.54 -11.54 -2.86
N ARG A 152 -2.66 -11.11 -3.45
CA ARG A 152 -2.88 -11.14 -4.89
C ARG A 152 -2.17 -9.98 -5.60
N GLY A 153 -2.04 -8.84 -4.94
CA GLY A 153 -1.41 -7.64 -5.49
C GLY A 153 -1.62 -6.43 -4.60
N PHE A 154 -1.71 -5.26 -5.23
CA PHE A 154 -1.83 -3.96 -4.56
C PHE A 154 -3.03 -3.17 -5.06
N SER A 155 -3.59 -2.33 -4.19
CA SER A 155 -4.44 -1.20 -4.61
C SER A 155 -3.62 0.09 -4.58
N VAL A 156 -3.96 1.01 -5.48
CA VAL A 156 -3.38 2.35 -5.49
C VAL A 156 -4.51 3.36 -5.72
N ASN A 157 -4.26 4.64 -5.40
CA ASN A 157 -5.18 5.75 -5.59
C ASN A 157 -6.50 5.64 -4.81
N VAL A 158 -6.54 4.82 -3.74
CA VAL A 158 -7.73 4.68 -2.90
C VAL A 158 -8.06 6.03 -2.28
N ALA A 159 -9.28 6.53 -2.55
CA ALA A 159 -9.76 7.84 -2.14
C ALA A 159 -8.89 9.05 -2.56
N ASN A 160 -8.07 8.90 -3.60
CA ASN A 160 -7.21 9.96 -4.13
C ASN A 160 -7.57 10.30 -5.60
N TYR A 161 -6.83 11.24 -6.20
CA TYR A 161 -7.19 11.91 -7.45
C TYR A 161 -6.08 11.86 -8.51
N GLN A 162 -5.09 10.99 -8.33
CA GLN A 162 -3.99 10.88 -9.30
C GLN A 162 -4.53 10.40 -10.65
N SER A 163 -3.90 10.87 -11.73
CA SER A 163 -4.32 10.52 -13.08
C SER A 163 -4.05 9.05 -13.38
N LEU A 164 -4.97 8.38 -14.08
CA LEU A 164 -4.82 6.96 -14.41
C LEU A 164 -3.67 6.71 -15.40
N GLY A 165 -3.57 7.50 -16.46
CA GLY A 165 -2.47 7.40 -17.44
C GLY A 165 -2.65 6.38 -18.56
N LEU A 166 -3.89 6.09 -19.02
CA LEU A 166 -4.18 5.03 -20.01
C LEU A 166 -3.34 5.10 -21.29
N ASP A 167 -3.05 6.31 -21.79
CA ASP A 167 -2.24 6.53 -23.01
C ASP A 167 -0.75 6.83 -22.72
N ALA A 168 -0.33 6.66 -21.46
CA ALA A 168 0.98 7.06 -20.94
C ALA A 168 1.71 5.93 -20.21
N VAL A 169 1.44 4.68 -20.60
CA VAL A 169 2.16 3.51 -20.11
C VAL A 169 3.65 3.64 -20.45
N CYS A 170 4.51 3.46 -19.46
CA CYS A 170 5.96 3.60 -19.65
C CYS A 170 6.55 2.36 -20.33
N PRO A 171 7.45 2.54 -21.31
CA PRO A 171 8.11 1.41 -21.96
C PRO A 171 9.13 0.76 -21.03
N ALA A 172 9.55 -0.48 -21.31
CA ALA A 172 10.43 -1.25 -20.42
C ALA A 172 11.77 -0.54 -20.12
N GLU A 173 12.28 0.22 -21.09
CA GLU A 173 13.50 1.02 -21.00
C GLU A 173 13.41 2.09 -19.90
N ALA A 174 12.21 2.56 -19.57
CA ALA A 174 12.00 3.53 -18.49
C ALA A 174 12.39 2.99 -17.11
N PHE A 175 12.43 1.66 -16.96
CA PHE A 175 12.77 0.95 -15.73
C PHE A 175 14.19 0.35 -15.77
N ALA A 176 14.95 0.54 -16.84
CA ALA A 176 16.33 0.06 -16.94
C ALA A 176 17.30 0.89 -16.07
N THR A 177 16.91 2.12 -15.71
CA THR A 177 17.71 3.08 -14.94
C THR A 177 17.56 2.95 -13.43
N THR A 178 16.80 1.98 -12.91
CA THR A 178 16.55 1.89 -11.46
C THR A 178 17.76 1.46 -10.66
N ALA A 179 18.71 0.76 -11.30
CA ALA A 179 20.00 0.41 -10.70
C ALA A 179 21.01 1.56 -10.78
N LEU A 180 20.66 2.65 -11.48
CA LEU A 180 21.48 3.85 -11.54
C LEU A 180 21.08 4.76 -10.39
N GLU A 181 22.04 5.03 -9.50
CA GLU A 181 21.94 6.14 -8.57
C GLU A 181 22.60 7.37 -9.22
N VAL A 182 21.83 8.45 -9.37
CA VAL A 182 22.34 9.73 -9.84
C VAL A 182 22.24 10.72 -8.68
N ASN A 183 23.39 11.17 -8.18
CA ASN A 183 23.49 12.05 -7.01
C ASN A 183 22.78 11.50 -5.75
N GLY A 184 22.82 10.17 -5.55
CA GLY A 184 22.20 9.51 -4.40
C GLY A 184 20.67 9.33 -4.52
N VAL A 185 20.09 9.58 -5.69
CA VAL A 185 18.68 9.34 -5.98
C VAL A 185 18.56 8.21 -7.00
N ALA A 186 17.80 7.17 -6.67
CA ALA A 186 17.49 6.08 -7.59
C ALA A 186 16.78 6.65 -8.84
N GLY A 187 17.29 6.30 -10.02
CA GLY A 187 16.90 6.95 -11.26
C GLY A 187 15.44 6.68 -11.65
N GLY A 188 15.15 5.42 -12.00
CA GLY A 188 13.82 4.98 -12.44
C GLY A 188 13.21 5.83 -13.56
N VAL A 189 11.87 5.83 -13.62
CA VAL A 189 11.09 6.50 -14.68
C VAL A 189 11.38 8.00 -14.73
N ALA A 190 11.46 8.67 -13.58
CA ALA A 190 11.72 10.11 -13.51
C ALA A 190 13.08 10.47 -14.14
N GLN A 191 14.13 9.69 -13.86
CA GLN A 191 15.44 9.92 -14.46
C GLN A 191 15.46 9.60 -15.95
N TRP A 192 14.75 8.55 -16.38
CA TRP A 192 14.61 8.24 -17.80
C TRP A 192 13.94 9.38 -18.57
N CYS A 193 12.88 9.96 -18.01
CA CYS A 193 12.17 11.10 -18.59
C CYS A 193 12.99 12.41 -18.64
N LYS A 194 14.02 12.55 -17.79
CA LYS A 194 15.01 13.65 -17.88
C LYS A 194 16.05 13.43 -18.98
N GLY A 195 16.21 12.20 -19.45
CA GLY A 195 17.21 11.81 -20.44
C GLY A 195 16.57 11.30 -21.72
N THR A 196 16.77 10.00 -21.99
CA THR A 196 16.41 9.37 -23.26
C THR A 196 14.91 9.20 -23.48
N GLY A 197 14.10 9.33 -22.43
CA GLY A 197 12.64 9.27 -22.51
C GLY A 197 11.95 10.58 -22.90
N LEU A 198 12.71 11.68 -23.07
CA LEU A 198 12.15 12.98 -23.40
C LEU A 198 11.23 12.90 -24.64
N GLY A 199 9.98 13.33 -24.49
CA GLY A 199 8.98 13.32 -25.57
C GLY A 199 8.15 12.02 -25.68
N SER A 200 8.43 10.99 -24.87
CA SER A 200 7.56 9.83 -24.74
C SER A 200 6.22 10.20 -24.09
N SER A 201 5.12 9.53 -24.46
CA SER A 201 3.82 9.76 -23.82
C SER A 201 3.83 9.53 -22.31
N CYS A 202 4.63 8.57 -21.82
CA CYS A 202 4.88 8.33 -20.40
C CYS A 202 5.50 9.54 -19.68
N CYS A 203 6.33 10.33 -20.38
CA CYS A 203 7.00 11.50 -19.81
C CYS A 203 6.23 12.81 -20.00
N LEU A 204 5.25 12.83 -20.91
CA LEU A 204 4.44 14.01 -21.21
C LEU A 204 3.16 14.05 -20.38
N ASN A 205 2.66 12.91 -19.90
CA ASN A 205 1.47 12.83 -19.07
C ASN A 205 1.84 12.93 -17.59
N ASP A 206 2.06 14.17 -17.13
CA ASP A 206 2.45 14.49 -15.76
C ASP A 206 1.65 15.70 -15.23
N PRO A 207 0.34 15.55 -14.99
CA PRO A 207 -0.54 16.67 -14.64
C PRO A 207 -0.19 17.31 -13.29
N CYS A 208 0.52 16.58 -12.42
CA CYS A 208 0.93 17.03 -11.09
C CYS A 208 2.41 17.41 -11.02
N GLU A 209 3.11 17.44 -12.17
CA GLU A 209 4.54 17.78 -12.27
C GLU A 209 5.47 16.93 -11.38
N LEU A 210 5.08 15.67 -11.14
CA LEU A 210 5.75 14.71 -10.28
C LEU A 210 7.13 14.29 -10.82
N LEU A 211 7.30 14.23 -12.14
CA LEU A 211 8.59 13.91 -12.77
C LEU A 211 9.65 14.98 -12.45
N LYS A 212 9.23 16.24 -12.30
CA LYS A 212 10.14 17.36 -12.00
C LYS A 212 10.75 17.20 -10.60
N ILE A 213 9.95 16.73 -9.64
CA ILE A 213 10.41 16.48 -8.26
C ILE A 213 11.05 15.10 -8.08
N GLY A 214 11.06 14.25 -9.13
CA GLY A 214 11.76 12.98 -9.13
C GLY A 214 10.90 11.75 -8.83
N SER A 215 9.57 11.89 -8.77
CA SER A 215 8.68 10.73 -8.69
C SER A 215 8.43 10.15 -10.08
N GLY A 216 8.57 8.84 -10.23
CA GLY A 216 8.20 8.10 -11.45
C GLY A 216 6.70 7.80 -11.53
N GLY A 217 5.94 8.09 -10.47
CA GLY A 217 4.50 7.90 -10.39
C GLY A 217 3.69 9.09 -10.92
N ALA A 218 4.08 9.65 -12.07
CA ALA A 218 3.35 10.73 -12.75
C ALA A 218 1.89 10.37 -13.06
N THR A 219 1.66 9.07 -13.27
CA THR A 219 0.33 8.46 -13.41
C THR A 219 0.27 7.21 -12.52
N GLU A 220 -0.93 6.77 -12.17
CA GLU A 220 -1.11 5.54 -11.41
C GLU A 220 -0.65 4.31 -12.20
N LEU A 221 -0.79 4.30 -13.53
CA LEU A 221 -0.25 3.21 -14.33
C LEU A 221 1.28 3.17 -14.31
N SER A 222 1.97 4.31 -14.41
CA SER A 222 3.43 4.32 -14.30
C SER A 222 3.89 3.87 -12.91
N TYR A 223 3.15 4.24 -11.85
CA TYR A 223 3.42 3.78 -10.50
C TYR A 223 3.19 2.26 -10.32
N VAL A 224 2.07 1.73 -10.81
CA VAL A 224 1.76 0.29 -10.78
C VAL A 224 2.83 -0.51 -11.52
N GLN A 225 3.35 0.00 -12.66
CA GLN A 225 4.47 -0.65 -13.37
C GLN A 225 5.74 -0.72 -12.50
N THR A 226 6.08 0.36 -11.79
CA THR A 226 7.22 0.38 -10.84
C THR A 226 7.02 -0.65 -9.72
N LEU A 227 5.86 -0.64 -9.05
CA LEU A 227 5.54 -1.60 -7.99
C LEU A 227 5.61 -3.05 -8.47
N THR A 228 4.98 -3.34 -9.62
CA THR A 228 4.93 -4.68 -10.20
C THR A 228 6.32 -5.23 -10.44
N ARG A 229 7.22 -4.38 -10.96
CA ARG A 229 8.61 -4.77 -11.19
C ARG A 229 9.31 -5.16 -9.89
N HIS A 230 9.21 -4.35 -8.83
CA HIS A 230 9.81 -4.70 -7.54
C HIS A 230 9.19 -5.97 -6.97
N PHE A 231 7.87 -6.11 -7.07
CA PHE A 231 7.16 -7.29 -6.59
C PHE A 231 7.67 -8.58 -7.23
N MET A 232 7.80 -8.59 -8.57
CA MET A 232 8.31 -9.74 -9.32
C MET A 232 9.77 -10.10 -8.97
N THR A 233 10.58 -9.15 -8.48
CA THR A 233 11.96 -9.43 -8.03
C THR A 233 12.06 -10.01 -6.62
N LYS A 234 10.97 -9.98 -5.84
CA LYS A 234 10.95 -10.34 -4.42
C LYS A 234 10.13 -11.59 -4.11
N THR A 235 9.23 -11.99 -5.01
CA THR A 235 8.42 -13.23 -4.90
C THR A 235 9.18 -14.45 -5.39
#